data_AF-A0A7J8GUQ1-F1
#
_entry.id   AF-A0A7J8GUQ1-F1
#
_cell.length_a   1.000
_cell.length_b   1.000
_cell.length_c   1.000
_cell.angle_alpha   90.00
_cell.angle_beta   90.00
_cell.angle_gamma   90.00
#
_symmetry.space_group_name_H-M   'P 1'
#
loop_
_entity.id
_entity.type
_entity.pdbx_description
1 polymer ?
#
loop_
_entity_poly.entity_id
_entity_poly.type
_entity_poly.pdbx_seq_one_letter_code
_entity_poly.pdbx_strand_id
1 'polypeptide(L)'
;MTLTFQKEVAERLTAGTGSSQRSRLSVVAQHLCQVQHVLTVPGRAFVPKPQVDVGVVHFTPLTQPRIQQPFELVEKVVQNAFQFRRKYCHRGLGMLFPEAQRLERTGKLLEGADVDPTLRPTQLSVSHFRSLCDMYRKMCDEDPHLFAYNFREELKKNKCGNQEKEGDRESYGL
;
A
#
# COMPACT_ATOMS: atom_id res chain seq x y z
N MET A 1 -8.02 -1.76 -22.72
CA MET A 1 -9.36 -1.48 -22.14
C MET A 1 -9.49 0.02 -21.91
N THR A 2 -10.63 0.63 -22.21
CA THR A 2 -10.90 2.06 -21.95
C THR A 2 -12.06 2.18 -20.99
N LEU A 3 -11.87 2.85 -19.85
CA LEU A 3 -12.88 3.01 -18.80
C LEU A 3 -13.00 4.48 -18.38
N THR A 4 -14.16 4.82 -17.82
CA THR A 4 -14.43 6.14 -17.23
C THR A 4 -14.44 6.05 -15.71
N PHE A 5 -13.81 7.00 -15.04
CA PHE A 5 -13.80 7.13 -13.58
C PHE A 5 -14.14 8.55 -13.16
N GLN A 6 -14.45 8.78 -11.89
CA GLN A 6 -14.38 10.12 -11.32
C GLN A 6 -12.97 10.70 -11.55
N LYS A 7 -12.87 11.99 -11.89
CA LYS A 7 -11.61 12.66 -12.26
C LYS A 7 -10.46 12.37 -11.28
N GLU A 8 -10.70 12.47 -9.97
CA GLU A 8 -9.68 12.20 -8.96
C GLU A 8 -9.14 10.75 -9.02
N VAL A 9 -10.01 9.78 -9.30
CA VAL A 9 -9.61 8.37 -9.43
C VAL A 9 -8.77 8.17 -10.68
N ALA A 10 -9.14 8.80 -11.79
CA ALA A 10 -8.34 8.80 -13.02
C ALA A 10 -6.94 9.39 -12.78
N GLU A 11 -6.86 10.55 -12.11
CA GLU A 11 -5.59 11.18 -11.73
C GLU A 11 -4.73 10.27 -10.84
N ARG A 12 -5.35 9.61 -9.85
CA ARG A 12 -4.66 8.65 -8.99
C ARG A 12 -4.12 7.45 -9.77
N LEU A 13 -4.87 6.88 -10.70
CA LEU A 13 -4.42 5.73 -11.50
C LEU A 13 -3.19 6.06 -12.35
N THR A 14 -3.10 7.27 -12.89
CA THR A 14 -2.01 7.72 -13.77
C THR A 14 -0.90 8.48 -13.04
N ALA A 15 -1.03 8.69 -11.73
CA ALA A 15 -0.07 9.46 -10.95
C ALA A 15 1.32 8.80 -10.92
N GLY A 16 2.32 9.55 -11.37
CA GLY A 16 3.74 9.16 -11.31
C GLY A 16 4.35 9.25 -9.91
N THR A 17 5.61 8.81 -9.80
CA THR A 17 6.42 8.95 -8.59
C THR A 17 6.54 10.43 -8.18
N GLY A 18 6.43 10.72 -6.89
CA GLY A 18 6.48 12.08 -6.33
C GLY A 18 5.16 12.84 -6.37
N SER A 19 4.18 12.42 -7.17
CA SER A 19 2.87 13.09 -7.26
C SER A 19 2.10 13.02 -5.95
N SER A 20 1.40 14.11 -5.62
CA SER A 20 0.43 14.15 -4.51
C SER A 20 -0.73 13.18 -4.73
N GLN A 21 -1.10 12.89 -5.98
CA GLN A 21 -2.17 11.92 -6.29
C GLN A 21 -1.67 10.47 -6.31
N ARG A 22 -0.36 10.22 -6.17
CA ARG A 22 0.17 8.85 -6.15
C ARG A 22 -0.37 8.09 -4.95
N SER A 23 -0.93 6.92 -5.17
CA SER A 23 -1.60 6.11 -4.17
C SER A 23 -1.39 4.63 -4.42
N ARG A 24 -2.00 3.77 -3.59
CA ARG A 24 -2.07 2.33 -3.83
C ARG A 24 -2.56 2.00 -5.24
N LEU A 25 -3.61 2.69 -5.71
CA LEU A 25 -4.18 2.47 -7.04
C LEU A 25 -3.17 2.74 -8.15
N SER A 26 -2.31 3.74 -8.00
CA SER A 26 -1.27 4.06 -8.98
C SER A 26 -0.35 2.86 -9.19
N VAL A 27 0.18 2.30 -8.09
CA VAL A 27 1.14 1.19 -8.16
C VAL A 27 0.47 -0.09 -8.64
N VAL A 28 -0.72 -0.39 -8.12
CA VAL A 28 -1.48 -1.58 -8.49
C VAL A 28 -1.89 -1.55 -9.97
N ALA A 29 -2.32 -0.42 -10.52
CA ALA A 29 -2.64 -0.36 -11.94
C ALA A 29 -1.35 -0.38 -12.81
N GLN A 30 -0.34 0.42 -12.44
CA GLN A 30 0.87 0.60 -13.25
C GLN A 30 1.83 -0.59 -13.23
N HIS A 31 1.70 -1.54 -12.28
CA HIS A 31 2.51 -2.75 -12.32
C HIS A 31 1.98 -3.79 -13.31
N LEU A 32 0.68 -3.79 -13.63
CA LEU A 32 0.08 -4.71 -14.60
C LEU A 32 -0.10 -4.09 -15.97
N CYS A 33 -0.33 -2.78 -16.03
CA CYS A 33 -0.72 -2.08 -17.25
C CYS A 33 0.11 -0.82 -17.47
N GLN A 34 0.27 -0.44 -18.73
CA GLN A 34 0.48 0.95 -19.09
C GLN A 34 -0.86 1.68 -18.96
N VAL A 35 -0.90 2.71 -18.11
CA VAL A 35 -2.11 3.45 -17.76
C VAL A 35 -1.98 4.87 -18.31
N GLN A 36 -2.96 5.32 -19.09
CA GLN A 36 -2.95 6.63 -19.74
C GLN A 36 -4.26 7.37 -19.49
N HIS A 37 -4.17 8.63 -19.06
CA HIS A 37 -5.34 9.52 -18.96
C HIS A 37 -5.56 10.12 -20.34
N VAL A 38 -6.63 9.69 -21.02
CA VAL A 38 -6.92 10.06 -22.40
C VAL A 38 -7.51 11.47 -22.47
N LEU A 39 -8.57 11.71 -21.69
CA LEU A 39 -9.26 13.00 -21.62
C LEU A 39 -10.11 13.10 -20.35
N THR A 40 -10.52 14.31 -20.02
CA THR A 40 -11.52 14.59 -18.98
C THR A 40 -12.80 15.14 -19.61
N VAL A 41 -13.93 14.49 -19.33
CA VAL A 41 -15.27 14.93 -19.74
C VAL A 41 -15.89 15.75 -18.60
N PRO A 42 -16.34 17.00 -18.88
CA PRO A 42 -17.06 17.80 -17.90
C PRO A 42 -18.33 17.12 -17.40
N GLY A 43 -18.61 17.17 -16.10
CA GLY A 43 -19.82 16.55 -15.53
C GLY A 43 -21.13 17.03 -16.18
N ARG A 44 -21.16 18.28 -16.67
CA ARG A 44 -22.31 18.84 -17.41
C ARG A 44 -22.71 18.09 -18.69
N ALA A 45 -21.85 17.21 -19.20
CA ALA A 45 -22.13 16.41 -20.39
C ALA A 45 -22.97 15.14 -20.12
N PHE A 46 -23.28 14.84 -18.86
CA PHE A 46 -24.00 13.63 -18.46
C PHE A 46 -25.42 13.97 -17.95
N VAL A 47 -26.34 13.00 -18.05
CA VAL A 47 -27.71 13.06 -17.54
C VAL A 47 -28.01 11.80 -16.72
N PRO A 48 -28.34 11.91 -15.42
CA PRO A 48 -28.31 13.13 -14.61
C PRO A 48 -26.87 13.65 -14.41
N LYS A 49 -26.73 14.96 -14.18
CA LYS A 49 -25.42 15.59 -14.02
C LYS A 49 -24.73 15.11 -12.72
N PRO A 50 -23.53 14.48 -12.78
CA PRO A 50 -22.74 14.16 -11.60
C PRO A 50 -22.14 15.41 -10.96
N GLN A 51 -21.75 15.29 -9.69
CA GLN A 51 -21.10 16.38 -8.94
C GLN A 51 -19.64 16.62 -9.34
N VAL A 52 -19.01 15.64 -9.99
CA VAL A 52 -17.59 15.67 -10.35
C VAL A 52 -17.41 15.39 -11.84
N ASP A 53 -16.30 15.86 -12.39
CA ASP A 53 -15.89 15.53 -13.76
C ASP A 53 -15.49 14.06 -13.87
N VAL A 54 -15.50 13.56 -15.11
CA VAL A 54 -15.20 12.17 -15.44
C VAL A 54 -13.90 12.09 -16.21
N GLY A 55 -12.93 11.32 -15.72
CA GLY A 55 -11.69 11.02 -16.45
C GLY A 55 -11.81 9.73 -17.23
N VAL A 56 -11.39 9.75 -18.50
CA VAL A 56 -11.30 8.57 -19.36
C VAL A 56 -9.88 8.03 -19.31
N VAL A 57 -9.72 6.78 -18.88
CA VAL A 57 -8.41 6.12 -18.72
C VAL A 57 -8.34 4.90 -19.63
N HIS A 58 -7.24 4.83 -20.38
CA HIS A 58 -6.89 3.66 -21.18
C HIS A 58 -5.85 2.81 -20.46
N PHE A 59 -6.05 1.50 -20.48
CA PHE A 59 -5.17 0.50 -19.90
C PHE A 59 -4.73 -0.46 -21.00
N THR A 60 -3.42 -0.55 -21.17
CA THR A 60 -2.78 -1.55 -22.02
C THR A 60 -2.06 -2.55 -21.12
N PRO A 61 -2.53 -3.80 -20.98
CA PRO A 61 -1.81 -4.82 -20.22
C PRO A 61 -0.38 -4.96 -20.71
N LEU A 62 0.57 -5.07 -19.78
CA LEU A 62 1.96 -5.30 -20.11
C LEU A 62 2.17 -6.76 -20.47
N THR A 63 3.03 -7.04 -21.46
CA THR A 63 3.44 -8.41 -21.80
C THR A 63 4.06 -9.14 -20.61
N GLN A 64 4.80 -8.40 -19.78
CA GLN A 64 5.30 -8.86 -18.49
C GLN A 64 4.96 -7.82 -17.43
N PRO A 65 4.38 -8.22 -16.29
CA PRO A 65 4.08 -7.28 -15.22
C PRO A 65 5.39 -6.73 -14.66
N ARG A 66 5.36 -5.46 -14.23
CA ARG A 66 6.52 -4.82 -13.62
C ARG A 66 6.90 -5.45 -12.29
N ILE A 67 6.01 -6.19 -11.63
CA ILE A 67 6.32 -6.93 -10.40
C ILE A 67 5.87 -8.37 -10.66
N GLN A 68 6.80 -9.32 -10.63
CA GLN A 68 6.54 -10.73 -10.93
C GLN A 68 6.31 -11.52 -9.64
N GLN A 69 5.33 -11.08 -8.84
CA GLN A 69 4.93 -11.70 -7.58
C GLN A 69 3.42 -11.91 -7.57
N PRO A 70 2.89 -12.84 -6.74
CA PRO A 70 1.45 -13.02 -6.58
C PRO A 70 0.75 -11.70 -6.24
N PHE A 71 -0.41 -11.46 -6.86
CA PHE A 71 -1.14 -10.19 -6.70
C PHE A 71 -1.41 -9.85 -5.22
N GLU A 72 -1.81 -10.83 -4.43
CA GLU A 72 -2.10 -10.66 -2.99
C GLU A 72 -0.87 -10.18 -2.20
N LEU A 73 0.33 -10.64 -2.56
CA LEU A 73 1.58 -10.18 -1.96
C LEU A 73 1.87 -8.73 -2.33
N VAL A 74 1.76 -8.40 -3.61
CA VAL A 74 1.95 -7.03 -4.10
C VAL A 74 0.95 -6.09 -3.43
N GLU A 75 -0.32 -6.46 -3.38
CA GLU A 75 -1.37 -5.67 -2.75
C GLU A 75 -1.08 -5.47 -1.25
N LYS A 76 -0.69 -6.54 -0.52
CA LYS A 76 -0.34 -6.45 0.90
C LYS A 76 0.80 -5.48 1.15
N VAL A 77 1.90 -5.59 0.39
CA VAL A 77 3.07 -4.71 0.55
C VAL A 77 2.72 -3.26 0.22
N VAL A 78 2.07 -3.01 -0.92
CA VAL A 78 1.68 -1.66 -1.35
C VAL A 78 0.68 -1.04 -0.36
N GLN A 79 -0.30 -1.80 0.12
CA GLN A 79 -1.28 -1.32 1.10
C GLN A 79 -0.60 -0.84 2.39
N ASN A 80 0.31 -1.66 2.95
CA ASN A 80 1.02 -1.29 4.18
C ASN A 80 1.94 -0.09 3.96
N ALA A 81 2.63 0.00 2.82
CA ALA A 81 3.45 1.16 2.47
C ALA A 81 2.62 2.46 2.43
N PHE A 82 1.42 2.45 1.85
CA PHE A 82 0.58 3.65 1.71
C PHE A 82 -0.31 3.96 2.92
N GLN A 83 -0.31 3.12 3.98
CA GLN A 83 -1.14 3.32 5.16
C GLN A 83 -0.87 4.66 5.86
N PHE A 84 0.39 5.09 5.92
CA PHE A 84 0.82 6.34 6.56
C PHE A 84 1.47 7.30 5.55
N ARG A 85 0.67 7.85 4.63
CA ARG A 85 1.15 8.76 3.55
C ARG A 85 2.07 9.91 4.00
N ARG A 86 1.85 10.46 5.20
CA ARG A 86 2.61 11.61 5.72
C ARG A 86 3.86 11.22 6.51
N LYS A 87 4.10 9.92 6.73
CA LYS A 87 5.28 9.38 7.44
C LYS A 87 6.23 8.72 6.43
N TYR A 88 7.44 8.41 6.89
CA TYR A 88 8.41 7.64 6.12
C TYR A 88 7.90 6.20 5.87
N CYS A 89 8.27 5.62 4.74
CA CYS A 89 7.79 4.32 4.28
C CYS A 89 8.12 3.20 5.26
N HIS A 90 9.23 3.30 5.99
CA HIS A 90 9.59 2.42 7.10
C HIS A 90 8.42 2.21 8.09
N ARG A 91 7.68 3.28 8.43
CA ARG A 91 6.54 3.17 9.37
C ARG A 91 5.40 2.34 8.82
N GLY A 92 5.11 2.45 7.52
CA GLY A 92 4.07 1.66 6.86
C GLY A 92 4.50 0.22 6.65
N LEU A 93 5.69 0.01 6.09
CA LEU A 93 6.25 -1.32 5.82
C LEU A 93 6.47 -2.14 7.09
N GLY A 94 6.78 -1.49 8.22
CA GLY A 94 6.88 -2.19 9.50
C GLY A 94 5.59 -2.84 9.98
N MET A 95 4.43 -2.46 9.44
CA MET A 95 3.15 -3.12 9.75
C MET A 95 3.02 -4.50 9.08
N LEU A 96 3.98 -4.89 8.23
CA LEU A 96 4.10 -6.25 7.70
C LEU A 96 4.65 -7.25 8.73
N PHE A 97 5.23 -6.76 9.84
CA PHE A 97 5.95 -7.57 10.80
C PHE A 97 5.35 -7.46 12.21
N PRO A 98 5.34 -8.57 12.98
CA PRO A 98 4.99 -8.57 14.40
C PRO A 98 5.80 -7.54 15.19
N GLU A 99 5.19 -6.96 16.22
CA GLU A 99 5.79 -5.87 17.00
C GLU A 99 7.18 -6.24 17.55
N ALA A 100 7.33 -7.47 18.05
CA ALA A 100 8.58 -7.98 18.62
C ALA A 100 9.77 -8.00 17.65
N GLN A 101 9.53 -8.15 16.34
CA GLN A 101 10.58 -8.27 15.31
C GLN A 101 10.53 -7.12 14.31
N ARG A 102 9.66 -6.14 14.53
CA ARG A 102 9.32 -5.09 13.57
C ARG A 102 10.54 -4.28 13.16
N LEU A 103 11.34 -3.81 14.12
CA LEU A 103 12.48 -2.94 13.85
C LEU A 103 13.53 -3.66 12.99
N GLU A 104 13.93 -4.86 13.40
CA GLU A 104 14.96 -5.64 12.71
C GLU A 104 14.50 -6.06 11.31
N ARG A 105 13.31 -6.65 11.18
CA ARG A 105 12.83 -7.16 9.89
C ARG A 105 12.52 -6.04 8.90
N THR A 106 12.03 -4.88 9.37
CA THR A 106 11.82 -3.72 8.48
C THR A 106 13.15 -3.17 7.98
N GLY A 107 14.17 -3.11 8.83
CA GLY A 107 15.53 -2.74 8.43
C GLY A 107 16.06 -3.69 7.35
N LYS A 108 16.03 -5.00 7.62
CA LYS A 108 16.45 -6.03 6.66
C LYS A 108 15.68 -5.96 5.33
N LEU A 109 14.38 -5.68 5.38
CA LEU A 109 13.55 -5.57 4.17
C LEU A 109 13.99 -4.39 3.30
N LEU A 110 14.22 -3.22 3.92
CA LEU A 110 14.58 -2.00 3.21
C LEU A 110 16.02 -2.06 2.68
N GLU A 111 16.95 -2.58 3.49
CA GLU A 111 18.34 -2.79 3.10
C GLU A 111 18.44 -3.79 1.95
N GLY A 112 17.80 -4.97 2.07
CA GLY A 112 17.82 -5.98 1.01
C GLY A 112 17.10 -5.53 -0.27
N ALA A 113 16.19 -4.57 -0.18
CA ALA A 113 15.50 -3.98 -1.33
C ALA A 113 16.21 -2.76 -1.92
N ASP A 114 17.30 -2.29 -1.30
CA ASP A 114 18.01 -1.04 -1.64
C ASP A 114 17.07 0.18 -1.68
N VAL A 115 16.26 0.34 -0.63
CA VAL A 115 15.28 1.43 -0.50
C VAL A 115 15.61 2.29 0.72
N ASP A 116 15.78 3.59 0.49
CA ASP A 116 15.99 4.56 1.58
C ASP A 116 14.77 4.57 2.55
N PRO A 117 14.99 4.26 3.85
CA PRO A 117 13.93 4.17 4.85
C PRO A 117 13.19 5.49 5.08
N THR A 118 13.79 6.62 4.71
CA THR A 118 13.26 7.98 4.88
C THR A 118 12.41 8.45 3.71
N LEU A 119 12.31 7.69 2.63
CA LEU A 119 11.41 8.01 1.54
C LEU A 119 9.95 7.96 2.00
N ARG A 120 9.14 8.88 1.50
CA ARG A 120 7.68 8.82 1.68
C ARG A 120 7.07 7.83 0.68
N PRO A 121 5.91 7.23 0.98
CA PRO A 121 5.26 6.27 0.07
C PRO A 121 5.03 6.80 -1.35
N THR A 122 4.75 8.10 -1.49
CA THR A 122 4.56 8.74 -2.81
C THR A 122 5.85 8.84 -3.61
N GLN A 123 7.02 8.77 -2.98
CA GLN A 123 8.33 8.81 -3.63
C GLN A 123 8.82 7.41 -4.05
N LEU A 124 8.12 6.34 -3.64
CA LEU A 124 8.45 4.98 -4.06
C LEU A 124 8.00 4.72 -5.51
N SER A 125 8.96 4.34 -6.34
CA SER A 125 8.76 3.93 -7.72
C SER A 125 8.20 2.50 -7.78
N VAL A 126 7.72 2.09 -8.96
CA VAL A 126 7.29 0.69 -9.16
C VAL A 126 8.48 -0.28 -9.05
N SER A 127 9.69 0.15 -9.38
CA SER A 127 10.90 -0.67 -9.18
C SER A 127 11.24 -0.84 -7.70
N HIS A 128 11.08 0.19 -6.85
CA HIS A 128 11.22 0.01 -5.40
C HIS A 128 10.20 -1.01 -4.88
N PHE A 129 8.94 -0.94 -5.34
CA PHE A 129 7.94 -1.93 -4.96
C PHE A 129 8.27 -3.34 -5.45
N ARG A 130 8.89 -3.49 -6.64
CA ARG A 130 9.41 -4.78 -7.10
C ARG A 130 10.41 -5.34 -6.09
N SER A 131 11.47 -4.59 -5.77
CA SER A 131 12.50 -5.04 -4.84
C SER A 131 11.95 -5.37 -3.45
N LEU A 132 11.02 -4.54 -2.95
CA LEU A 132 10.33 -4.79 -1.68
C LEU A 132 9.49 -6.08 -1.71
N CYS A 133 8.76 -6.33 -2.80
CA CYS A 133 7.96 -7.54 -2.93
C CYS A 133 8.85 -8.78 -3.05
N ASP A 134 9.93 -8.71 -3.81
CA ASP A 134 10.87 -9.82 -3.98
C ASP A 134 11.56 -10.17 -2.65
N MET A 135 11.98 -9.17 -1.88
CA MET A 135 12.56 -9.42 -0.55
C MET A 135 11.54 -9.89 0.48
N TYR A 136 10.35 -9.30 0.50
CA TYR A 136 9.29 -9.76 1.39
C TYR A 136 8.88 -11.20 1.07
N ARG A 137 8.88 -11.59 -0.23
CA ARG A 137 8.60 -12.96 -0.63
C ARG A 137 9.61 -13.94 -0.04
N LYS A 138 10.91 -13.66 -0.15
CA LYS A 138 11.95 -14.50 0.48
C LYS A 138 11.75 -14.65 1.98
N MET A 139 11.41 -13.56 2.68
CA MET A 139 11.11 -13.60 4.11
C MET A 139 9.87 -14.45 4.44
N CYS A 140 8.87 -14.46 3.57
CA CYS A 140 7.69 -15.33 3.71
C CYS A 140 8.00 -16.80 3.41
N ASP A 141 8.95 -17.08 2.50
CA ASP A 141 9.39 -18.45 2.23
C ASP A 141 10.19 -19.02 3.42
N GLU A 142 10.93 -18.18 4.15
CA GLU A 142 11.61 -18.55 5.41
C GLU A 142 10.64 -18.67 6.60
N ASP A 143 9.61 -17.81 6.66
CA ASP A 143 8.61 -17.76 7.73
C ASP A 143 7.19 -17.71 7.14
N PRO A 144 6.54 -18.87 6.95
CA PRO A 144 5.21 -18.95 6.33
C PRO A 144 4.12 -18.18 7.09
N HIS A 145 4.27 -17.99 8.40
CA HIS A 145 3.28 -17.25 9.20
C HIS A 145 3.28 -15.76 8.92
N LEU A 146 4.36 -15.23 8.34
CA LEU A 146 4.51 -13.81 8.03
C LEU A 146 3.47 -13.33 7.00
N PHE A 147 3.11 -14.18 6.03
CA PHE A 147 2.11 -13.81 5.03
C PHE A 147 0.69 -13.74 5.62
N ALA A 148 0.38 -14.57 6.61
CA ALA A 148 -0.91 -14.53 7.30
C ALA A 148 -0.99 -13.43 8.39
N TYR A 149 0.14 -12.90 8.83
CA TYR A 149 0.18 -11.89 9.88
C TYR A 149 -0.62 -10.62 9.52
N ASN A 150 -1.40 -10.15 10.51
CA ASN A 150 -2.20 -8.93 10.43
C ASN A 150 -2.02 -8.10 11.71
N PHE A 151 -1.35 -6.95 11.59
CA PHE A 151 -1.05 -6.06 12.71
C PHE A 151 -2.31 -5.54 13.44
N ARG A 152 -3.47 -5.47 12.77
CA ARG A 152 -4.71 -5.02 13.42
C ARG A 152 -5.19 -6.00 14.48
N GLU A 153 -5.00 -7.29 14.25
CA GLU A 153 -5.37 -8.33 15.21
C GLU A 153 -4.42 -8.31 16.43
N GLU A 154 -3.13 -8.06 16.20
CA GLU A 154 -2.16 -7.83 17.29
C GLU A 154 -2.55 -6.61 18.15
N LEU A 155 -2.90 -5.48 17.51
CA LEU A 155 -3.33 -4.27 18.23
C LEU A 155 -4.61 -4.49 19.06
N LYS A 156 -5.56 -5.30 18.58
CA LYS A 156 -6.77 -5.65 19.35
C LYS A 156 -6.43 -6.45 20.60
N LYS A 157 -5.56 -7.45 20.47
CA LYS A 157 -5.11 -8.28 21.61
C LYS A 157 -4.41 -7.45 22.67
N ASN A 158 -3.52 -6.54 22.26
CA ASN A 158 -2.80 -5.65 23.17
C ASN A 158 -3.74 -4.70 23.92
N LYS A 159 -4.84 -4.24 23.29
CA LYS A 159 -5.85 -3.43 23.96
C LYS A 159 -6.68 -4.23 24.97
N CYS A 160 -7.11 -5.45 24.62
CA CYS A 160 -7.86 -6.32 25.52
C CYS A 160 -7.04 -6.67 26.77
N GLY A 161 -5.78 -7.09 26.58
CA GLY A 161 -4.89 -7.44 27.70
C GLY A 161 -4.48 -6.25 28.58
N ASN A 162 -4.54 -5.01 28.08
CA ASN A 162 -4.33 -3.83 28.91
C ASN A 162 -5.58 -3.46 29.73
N GLN A 163 -6.78 -3.65 29.18
CA GLN A 163 -8.04 -3.41 29.91
C GLN A 163 -8.25 -4.40 31.04
N GLU A 164 -7.89 -5.67 30.84
CA GLU A 164 -7.94 -6.70 31.90
C GLU A 164 -6.95 -6.39 33.04
N LYS A 165 -5.74 -5.90 32.71
CA LYS A 165 -4.74 -5.50 33.72
C LYS A 165 -5.08 -4.22 34.47
N GLU A 166 -5.85 -3.31 33.88
CA GLU A 166 -6.40 -2.12 34.56
C GLU A 166 -7.54 -2.53 35.51
N GLY A 167 -8.45 -3.41 35.08
CA GLY A 167 -9.52 -3.92 35.94
C GLY A 167 -9.02 -4.74 37.13
N ASP A 168 -7.98 -5.55 36.95
CA ASP A 168 -7.36 -6.29 38.06
C ASP A 168 -6.65 -5.35 39.04
N ARG A 169 -6.03 -4.26 38.58
CA ARG A 169 -5.42 -3.25 39.47
C ARG A 169 -6.45 -2.45 40.27
N GLU A 170 -7.61 -2.16 39.70
CA GLU A 170 -8.72 -1.52 40.42
C GLU A 170 -9.40 -2.46 41.42
N SER A 171 -9.38 -3.78 41.18
CA SER A 171 -9.95 -4.77 42.10
C SER A 171 -9.04 -5.12 43.30
N TYR A 172 -7.76 -4.74 43.26
CA TYR A 172 -6.74 -5.08 44.28
C TYR A 172 -6.05 -3.88 44.98
N GLY A 173 -6.49 -2.62 44.79
CA GLY A 173 -6.11 -1.48 45.68
C GLY A 173 -7.24 -1.22 46.69
N LEU A 174 -7.07 -1.04 48.01
CA LEU A 174 -6.05 -0.31 48.79
C LEU A 174 -5.69 1.06 48.20
#